data_AF-A0A3E5AA81-F1
#
_entry.id   AF-A0A3E5AA81-F1
#
_cell.length_a   1.000
_cell.length_b   1.000
_cell.length_c   1.000
_cell.angle_alpha   90.00
_cell.angle_beta   90.00
_cell.angle_gamma   90.00
#
_symmetry.space_group_name_H-M   'P 1'
#
loop_
_entity.id
_entity.type
_entity.pdbx_description
1 polymer ?
#
loop_
_entity_poly.entity_id
_entity_poly.type
_entity_poly.pdbx_seq_one_letter_code
_entity_poly.pdbx_strand_id
1 'polypeptide(L)'
;MNVYEHLLPGKENALTPEYLTVKCHFSSVRMLQKQIEMERRSGKVILSSATSPGGYYLPAAGDTMEIRKFIRTLENRGENTLKTLESARELLKELEER
;
A
#
# COMPACT_ATOMS: atom_id res chain seq x y z
N MET A 1 -2.12 15.71 -9.87
CA MET A 1 -1.02 14.95 -10.49
C MET A 1 -1.25 13.47 -10.23
N ASN A 2 -1.05 12.62 -11.23
CA ASN A 2 -1.48 11.22 -11.23
C ASN A 2 -0.25 10.31 -11.09
N VAL A 3 -0.10 9.64 -9.94
CA VAL A 3 1.06 8.77 -9.68
C VAL A 3 1.03 7.56 -10.60
N TYR A 4 -0.16 7.02 -10.88
CA TYR A 4 -0.36 5.81 -11.68
C TYR A 4 0.28 5.90 -13.08
N GLU A 5 0.22 7.06 -13.72
CA GLU A 5 0.75 7.28 -15.08
C GLU A 5 2.28 7.22 -15.15
N HIS A 6 2.96 7.34 -14.01
CA HIS A 6 4.42 7.28 -13.93
C HIS A 6 4.97 5.92 -13.52
N LEU A 7 4.08 4.97 -13.17
CA LEU A 7 4.45 3.63 -12.75
C LEU A 7 4.65 2.72 -13.96
N LEU A 8 5.54 1.75 -13.78
CA LEU A 8 5.88 0.75 -14.78
C LEU A 8 5.29 -0.62 -14.39
N PRO A 9 4.91 -1.46 -15.37
CA PRO A 9 4.46 -2.82 -15.10
C PRO A 9 5.58 -3.72 -14.56
N GLY A 10 5.25 -4.64 -13.65
CA GLY A 10 6.17 -5.64 -13.09
C GLY A 10 6.95 -5.16 -11.87
N LYS A 11 7.11 -6.04 -10.89
CA LYS A 11 7.80 -5.78 -9.61
C LYS A 11 9.26 -5.33 -9.80
N GLU A 12 9.94 -5.82 -10.82
CA GLU A 12 11.31 -5.44 -11.17
C GLU A 12 11.44 -3.95 -11.51
N ASN A 13 10.35 -3.31 -11.94
CA ASN A 13 10.29 -1.90 -12.28
C ASN A 13 9.73 -1.03 -11.14
N ALA A 14 9.68 -1.56 -9.92
CA ALA A 14 9.16 -0.81 -8.78
C ALA A 14 9.97 0.46 -8.50
N LEU A 15 9.24 1.57 -8.39
CA LEU A 15 9.80 2.90 -8.16
C LEU A 15 9.73 3.24 -6.67
N THR A 16 10.84 3.72 -6.13
CA THR A 16 10.92 4.08 -4.71
C THR A 16 10.03 5.28 -4.38
N PRO A 17 9.52 5.38 -3.14
CA PRO A 17 8.76 6.54 -2.70
C PRO A 17 9.53 7.86 -2.85
N GLU A 18 10.84 7.84 -2.63
CA GLU A 18 11.71 9.01 -2.73
C GLU A 18 11.79 9.50 -4.18
N TYR A 19 12.00 8.57 -5.13
CA TYR A 19 12.04 8.89 -6.55
C TYR A 19 10.69 9.45 -7.03
N LEU A 20 9.58 8.81 -6.66
CA LEU A 20 8.24 9.26 -7.05
C LEU A 20 7.86 10.61 -6.44
N THR A 21 8.36 10.91 -5.24
CA THR A 21 8.13 12.21 -4.59
C THR A 21 8.76 13.33 -5.41
N VAL A 22 10.00 13.15 -5.88
CA VAL A 22 10.69 14.12 -6.75
C VAL A 22 10.03 14.18 -8.12
N LYS A 23 9.78 13.02 -8.77
CA LYS A 23 9.22 12.93 -10.12
C LYS A 23 7.81 13.51 -10.21
N CYS A 24 6.99 13.34 -9.17
CA CYS A 24 5.62 13.82 -9.12
C CYS A 24 5.46 15.11 -8.33
N HIS A 25 6.57 15.81 -8.01
CA HIS A 25 6.59 17.10 -7.33
C HIS A 25 5.79 17.14 -6.01
N PHE A 26 5.80 16.06 -5.24
CA PHE A 26 5.21 16.05 -3.90
C PHE A 26 6.18 16.66 -2.89
N SER A 27 5.63 17.41 -1.93
CA SER A 27 6.44 18.01 -0.85
C SER A 27 6.97 16.98 0.15
N SER A 28 6.43 15.76 0.16
CA SER A 28 6.91 14.66 1.02
C SER A 28 6.42 13.30 0.55
N VAL A 29 7.11 12.24 0.99
CA VAL A 29 6.68 10.85 0.82
C VAL A 29 5.30 10.61 1.42
N ARG A 30 4.95 11.28 2.53
CA ARG A 30 3.62 11.19 3.15
C ARG A 30 2.53 11.70 2.22
N MET A 31 2.76 12.80 1.50
CA MET A 31 1.79 13.31 0.52
C MET A 31 1.68 12.39 -0.70
N LEU A 32 2.80 11.85 -1.19
CA LEU A 32 2.79 10.82 -2.23
C LEU A 32 1.95 9.61 -1.82
N GLN A 33 2.15 9.08 -0.61
CA GLN A 33 1.40 7.93 -0.10
C GLN A 33 -0.10 8.23 0.01
N LYS A 34 -0.49 9.42 0.48
CA LYS A 34 -1.90 9.86 0.51
C LYS A 34 -2.50 9.92 -0.90
N GLN A 35 -1.75 10.42 -1.87
CA GLN A 35 -2.19 10.45 -3.27
C GLN A 35 -2.38 9.02 -3.80
N ILE A 36 -1.42 8.12 -3.58
CA ILE A 36 -1.52 6.71 -4.00
C ILE A 36 -2.73 6.04 -3.36
N GLU A 37 -2.99 6.31 -2.08
CA GLU A 37 -4.17 5.78 -1.39
C GLU A 37 -5.47 6.30 -2.01
N MET A 38 -5.55 7.60 -2.32
CA MET A 38 -6.71 8.18 -3.01
C MET A 38 -6.93 7.54 -4.39
N GLU A 39 -5.87 7.30 -5.15
CA GLU A 39 -5.94 6.64 -6.45
C GLU A 39 -6.34 5.16 -6.35
N ARG A 40 -5.87 4.45 -5.32
CA ARG A 40 -6.34 3.09 -5.02
C ARG A 40 -7.83 3.07 -4.68
N ARG A 41 -8.29 4.02 -3.86
CA ARG A 41 -9.71 4.18 -3.50
C ARG A 41 -10.57 4.52 -4.72
N SER A 42 -10.02 5.20 -5.72
CA SER A 42 -10.72 5.47 -6.99
C SER A 42 -10.70 4.27 -7.96
N GLY A 43 -10.23 3.10 -7.52
CA GLY A 43 -10.24 1.85 -8.31
C GLY A 43 -8.95 1.54 -9.07
N LYS A 44 -7.88 2.35 -8.93
CA LYS A 44 -6.61 2.05 -9.61
C LYS A 44 -5.82 0.96 -8.87
N VAL A 45 -5.36 -0.04 -9.62
CA VAL A 45 -4.54 -1.12 -9.08
C VAL A 45 -3.06 -0.69 -9.07
N ILE A 46 -2.64 -0.08 -7.97
CA ILE A 46 -1.23 0.25 -7.71
C ILE A 46 -0.67 -0.78 -6.73
N LEU A 47 0.29 -1.60 -7.16
CA LEU A 47 0.93 -2.59 -6.30
C LEU A 47 2.04 -1.95 -5.47
N SER A 48 2.40 -2.58 -4.35
CA SER A 48 3.55 -2.16 -3.56
C SER A 48 4.32 -3.35 -3.02
N SER A 49 5.65 -3.27 -3.02
CA SER A 49 6.55 -4.25 -2.43
C SER A 49 7.41 -3.60 -1.35
N ALA A 50 7.53 -4.25 -0.20
CA ALA A 50 8.54 -3.91 0.80
C ALA A 50 9.89 -4.60 0.55
N THR A 51 9.91 -5.60 -0.34
CA THR A 51 11.13 -6.34 -0.72
C THR A 51 11.81 -5.70 -1.92
N SER A 52 13.14 -5.61 -1.87
CA SER A 52 14.00 -5.02 -2.92
C SER A 52 13.60 -5.50 -4.33
N PRO A 53 13.46 -4.61 -5.33
CA PRO A 53 13.81 -3.17 -5.32
C PRO A 53 12.89 -2.27 -4.48
N GLY A 54 11.75 -2.80 -4.01
CA GLY A 54 10.82 -2.08 -3.14
C GLY A 54 10.08 -0.94 -3.84
N GLY A 55 9.00 -0.44 -3.25
CA GLY A 55 8.24 0.69 -3.80
C GLY A 55 7.00 0.29 -4.58
N TYR A 56 6.62 1.10 -5.58
CA TYR A 56 5.32 1.04 -6.26
C TYR A 56 5.45 0.72 -7.76
N TYR A 57 4.51 -0.07 -8.28
CA TYR A 57 4.49 -0.54 -9.67
C TYR A 57 3.07 -0.91 -10.11
N LEU A 58 2.89 -1.12 -11.41
CA LEU A 58 1.67 -1.68 -11.99
C LEU A 58 1.81 -3.21 -12.12
N PRO A 59 0.71 -3.98 -12.07
CA PRO A 59 0.80 -5.41 -12.39
C PRO A 59 1.32 -5.63 -13.81
N ALA A 60 2.24 -6.57 -13.99
CA ALA A 60 2.65 -7.00 -15.32
C ALA A 60 1.45 -7.56 -16.12
N ALA A 61 1.41 -7.29 -17.42
CA ALA A 61 0.30 -7.73 -18.28
C ALA A 61 0.17 -9.26 -18.26
N GLY A 62 -1.00 -9.77 -17.87
CA GLY A 62 -1.26 -11.20 -17.76
C GLY A 62 -0.69 -11.87 -16.50
N ASP A 63 0.09 -11.17 -15.67
CA ASP A 63 0.62 -11.73 -14.43
C ASP A 63 -0.37 -11.58 -13.27
N THR A 64 -1.18 -12.62 -13.07
CA THR A 64 -2.11 -12.66 -11.93
C THR A 64 -1.41 -12.93 -10.59
N MET A 65 -0.15 -13.40 -10.59
CA MET A 65 0.55 -13.74 -9.35
C MET A 65 0.91 -12.50 -8.53
N GLU A 66 1.34 -11.42 -9.18
CA GLU A 66 1.64 -10.16 -8.48
C GLU A 66 0.41 -9.62 -7.76
N ILE A 67 -0.74 -9.65 -8.44
CA ILE A 67 -2.03 -9.24 -7.89
C ILE A 67 -2.44 -10.14 -6.72
N ARG A 68 -2.38 -11.47 -6.89
CA ARG A 68 -2.72 -12.43 -5.81
C ARG A 68 -1.82 -12.25 -4.58
N LYS A 69 -0.51 -12.06 -4.78
CA LYS A 69 0.45 -11.83 -3.68
C LYS A 69 0.14 -10.52 -2.96
N PHE A 70 -0.22 -9.49 -3.70
CA PHE A 70 -0.60 -8.20 -3.12
C PHE A 70 -1.90 -8.30 -2.31
N ILE A 71 -2.94 -8.95 -2.85
CA ILE A 71 -4.19 -9.24 -2.12
C ILE A 71 -3.89 -9.95 -0.81
N ARG A 72 -3.16 -11.06 -0.85
CA ARG A 72 -2.79 -11.83 0.35
C ARG A 72 -2.04 -10.99 1.38
N THR A 73 -1.19 -10.07 0.93
CA THR A 73 -0.45 -9.16 1.82
C THR A 73 -1.40 -8.19 2.54
N LEU A 74 -2.41 -7.67 1.82
CA LEU A 74 -3.41 -6.78 2.39
C LEU A 74 -4.36 -7.52 3.34
N GLU A 75 -4.80 -8.72 2.98
CA GLU A 75 -5.64 -9.58 3.83
C GLU A 75 -4.93 -9.87 5.17
N ASN A 76 -3.68 -10.35 5.12
CA ASN A 76 -2.90 -10.61 6.32
C ASN A 76 -2.72 -9.35 7.20
N ARG A 77 -2.47 -8.19 6.58
CA ARG A 77 -2.33 -6.93 7.32
C ARG A 77 -3.65 -6.51 7.96
N GLY A 78 -4.75 -6.66 7.23
CA GLY A 78 -6.10 -6.36 7.71
C GLY A 78 -6.47 -7.25 8.89
N GLU A 79 -6.28 -8.56 8.76
CA GLU A 79 -6.54 -9.52 9.84
C GLU A 79 -5.73 -9.20 11.10
N ASN A 80 -4.43 -8.95 10.96
CA ASN A 80 -3.57 -8.57 12.09
C ASN A 80 -4.04 -7.25 12.74
N THR A 81 -4.44 -6.27 11.94
CA THR A 81 -4.97 -4.98 12.44
C THR A 81 -6.26 -5.17 13.22
N LEU A 82 -7.17 -6.02 12.73
CA LEU A 82 -8.43 -6.34 13.41
C LEU A 82 -8.18 -7.06 14.74
N LYS A 83 -7.26 -8.04 14.78
CA LYS A 83 -6.86 -8.72 16.02
C LYS A 83 -6.28 -7.75 17.06
N THR A 84 -5.39 -6.84 16.64
CA THR A 84 -4.85 -5.82 17.55
C THR A 84 -5.95 -4.89 18.08
N LEU A 85 -6.91 -4.52 17.23
CA LEU A 85 -8.06 -3.71 17.64
C LEU A 85 -8.95 -4.45 18.66
N GLU A 86 -9.16 -5.74 18.47
CA GLU A 86 -9.90 -6.59 19.42
C GLU A 86 -9.22 -6.64 20.78
N SER A 87 -7.93 -6.94 20.84
CA SER A 87 -7.18 -6.95 22.11
C SER A 87 -7.19 -5.59 22.82
N ALA A 88 -7.13 -4.48 22.08
CA ALA A 88 -7.23 -3.14 22.66
C ALA A 88 -8.63 -2.86 23.25
N ARG A 89 -9.69 -3.36 22.62
CA ARG A 89 -11.07 -3.25 23.11
C ARG A 89 -11.32 -4.09 24.36
N GLU A 90 -10.77 -5.30 24.41
CA GLU A 90 -10.86 -6.17 25.59
C GLU A 90 -10.22 -5.50 26.81
N LEU A 91 -8.99 -4.99 26.66
CA LEU A 91 -8.30 -4.26 27.72
C LEU A 91 -9.11 -3.02 28.18
N LEU A 92 -9.68 -2.26 27.24
CA LEU A 92 -10.50 -1.10 27.58
C LEU A 92 -11.71 -1.50 28.43
N LYS A 93 -12.41 -2.58 28.03
CA LYS A 93 -13.56 -3.11 28.76
C LYS A 93 -13.18 -3.56 30.19
N GLU A 94 -12.07 -4.28 30.34
CA GLU A 94 -11.57 -4.70 31.66
C GLU A 94 -11.25 -3.53 32.58
N LEU A 95 -10.81 -2.39 32.02
CA LEU A 95 -10.51 -1.19 32.80
C LEU A 95 -11.77 -0.38 33.15
N GLU A 96 -12.81 -0.41 32.32
CA GLU A 96 -14.07 0.30 32.54
C GLU A 96 -15.04 -0.46 33.48
N GLU A 97 -14.92 -1.79 33.59
CA GLU A 97 -15.73 -2.64 34.47
C GLU A 97 -15.14 -2.79 35.91
N ARG A 98 -14.02 -2.13 36.21
CA ARG A 98 -13.38 -2.08 37.54
C ARG A 98 -13.76 -0.84 38.32
#